data_AF-A0A9E3YFF9-F1
#
_entry.id   AF-A0A9E3YFF9-F1
#
_cell.length_a   1.000
_cell.length_b   1.000
_cell.length_c   1.000
_cell.angle_alpha   90.00
_cell.angle_beta   90.00
_cell.angle_gamma   90.00
#
_symmetry.space_group_name_H-M   'P 1'
#
loop_
_entity.id
_entity.type
_entity.pdbx_description
1 polymer ?
#
loop_
_entity_poly.entity_id
_entity_poly.type
_entity_poly.pdbx_seq_one_letter_code
_entity_poly.pdbx_strand_id
1 'polypeptide(L)'
;VEYATPTQKLALAIRDGTCRWWHCNSEASRCEAHHLHHREHGGTTDLDNLALLCPHHHDRLHQNGNRLAMGDTPDQWRLEDSHGTVISEWTKPPPRQQKPAGKPPNQTARAG
;
A
#
# COMPACT_ATOMS: atom_id res chain seq x y z
N VAL A 1 3.11 19.27 -5.74
CA VAL A 1 2.48 17.96 -5.43
C VAL A 1 1.34 18.22 -4.50
N GLU A 2 0.10 17.92 -4.90
CA GLU A 2 -1.00 17.94 -3.95
C GLU A 2 -0.89 16.65 -3.13
N TYR A 3 -0.66 16.80 -1.84
CA TYR A 3 -0.45 15.70 -0.91
C TYR A 3 -1.79 15.12 -0.46
N ALA A 4 -1.84 13.81 -0.24
CA ALA A 4 -3.00 13.21 0.43
C ALA A 4 -3.24 13.94 1.76
N THR A 5 -4.46 14.43 1.95
CA THR A 5 -4.88 15.10 3.18
C THR A 5 -4.80 14.14 4.38
N PRO A 6 -4.76 14.63 5.63
CA PRO A 6 -4.78 13.75 6.80
C PRO A 6 -5.95 12.76 6.81
N THR A 7 -7.15 13.20 6.40
CA THR A 7 -8.33 12.33 6.29
C THR A 7 -8.18 11.27 5.22
N GLN A 8 -7.59 11.61 4.07
CA GLN A 8 -7.28 10.63 3.03
C GLN A 8 -6.25 9.62 3.51
N LYS A 9 -5.19 10.05 4.20
CA LYS A 9 -4.20 9.14 4.81
C LYS A 9 -4.84 8.19 5.82
N LEU A 10 -5.79 8.67 6.62
CA LEU A 10 -6.54 7.82 7.55
C LEU A 10 -7.42 6.80 6.81
N ALA A 11 -8.16 7.23 5.78
CA ALA A 11 -8.97 6.34 4.97
C ALA A 11 -8.11 5.26 4.27
N LEU A 12 -6.96 5.64 3.73
CA LEU A 12 -5.98 4.73 3.17
C LEU A 12 -5.44 3.75 4.22
N ALA A 13 -5.10 4.21 5.43
CA ALA A 13 -4.66 3.33 6.51
C ALA A 13 -5.72 2.28 6.89
N ILE A 14 -7.00 2.66 6.88
CA ILE A 14 -8.12 1.74 7.14
C ILE A 14 -8.31 0.72 6.02
N ARG A 15 -8.22 1.17 4.76
CA ARG A 15 -8.40 0.30 3.57
C ARG A 15 -7.22 -0.66 3.41
N ASP A 16 -6.01 -0.12 3.46
CA ASP A 16 -4.79 -0.82 3.05
C ASP A 16 -4.18 -1.63 4.20
N GLY A 17 -4.22 -1.08 5.42
CA GLY A 17 -3.64 -1.63 6.67
C GLY A 17 -2.12 -1.65 6.72
N THR A 18 -1.52 -2.08 5.63
CA THR A 18 -0.07 -2.21 5.42
C THR A 18 0.25 -1.85 3.96
N CYS A 19 1.53 -1.71 3.64
CA CYS A 19 2.02 -1.56 2.27
C CYS A 19 1.34 -2.55 1.30
N ARG A 20 0.78 -2.08 0.18
CA ARG A 20 0.00 -2.92 -0.76
C ARG A 20 0.83 -3.90 -1.60
N TRP A 21 2.15 -3.76 -1.56
CA TRP A 21 3.05 -4.71 -2.21
C TRP A 21 2.86 -6.14 -1.72
N TRP A 22 3.04 -7.10 -2.63
CA TRP A 22 3.17 -8.53 -2.34
C TRP A 22 3.99 -8.74 -1.06
N HIS A 23 3.50 -9.58 -0.15
CA HIS A 23 4.16 -10.06 1.08
C HIS A 23 4.84 -8.99 1.97
N CYS A 24 4.53 -7.71 1.78
CA CYS A 24 5.05 -6.64 2.62
C CYS A 24 4.08 -6.38 3.77
N ASN A 25 4.56 -6.40 5.01
CA ASN A 25 3.74 -6.13 6.21
C ASN A 25 4.16 -4.81 6.90
N SER A 26 4.78 -3.89 6.17
CA SER A 26 5.10 -2.57 6.72
C SER A 26 3.82 -1.86 7.11
N GLU A 27 3.74 -1.42 8.36
CA GLU A 27 2.56 -0.76 8.93
C GLU A 27 2.18 0.49 8.14
N ALA A 28 0.89 0.81 8.04
CA ALA A 28 0.40 2.01 7.39
C ALA A 28 1.07 3.30 7.90
N SER A 29 1.46 3.35 9.18
CA SER A 29 2.17 4.47 9.80
C SER A 29 3.56 4.74 9.19
N ARG A 30 4.15 3.73 8.53
CA ARG A 30 5.44 3.80 7.84
C ARG A 30 5.29 3.91 6.32
N CYS A 31 4.06 4.07 5.83
CA CYS A 31 3.76 4.11 4.41
C CYS A 31 3.38 5.51 3.96
N GLU A 32 3.59 5.76 2.67
CA GLU A 32 3.20 6.96 1.97
C GLU A 32 2.10 6.64 0.96
N ALA A 33 1.28 7.64 0.65
CA ALA A 33 0.24 7.53 -0.38
C ALA A 33 0.89 7.66 -1.75
N HIS A 34 0.76 6.62 -2.57
CA HIS A 34 1.27 6.53 -3.93
C HIS A 34 0.12 6.63 -4.93
N HIS A 35 0.29 7.41 -6.00
CA HIS A 35 -0.68 7.51 -7.09
C HIS A 35 -0.58 6.29 -8.01
N LEU A 36 -1.69 5.60 -8.28
CA LEU A 36 -1.74 4.45 -9.20
C LEU A 36 -1.63 4.92 -10.66
N HIS A 37 -2.39 5.96 -11.00
CA HIS A 37 -2.21 6.74 -12.22
C HIS A 37 -1.43 8.00 -11.92
N HIS A 38 -0.28 8.18 -12.58
CA HIS A 38 0.62 9.28 -12.32
C HIS A 38 -0.06 10.65 -12.53
N ARG A 39 0.24 11.59 -11.63
CA ARG A 39 -0.30 12.97 -11.67
C ARG A 39 0.01 13.69 -12.98
N GLU A 40 1.22 13.51 -13.50
CA GLU A 40 1.68 14.12 -14.76
C GLU A 40 0.86 13.63 -15.96
N HIS A 41 0.11 12.53 -15.81
CA HIS A 41 -0.78 11.98 -16.82
C HIS A 41 -2.26 12.18 -16.46
N GLY A 42 -2.57 13.07 -15.51
CA GLY A 42 -3.95 13.41 -15.13
C GLY A 42 -4.52 12.60 -13.97
N GLY A 43 -3.69 11.84 -13.23
CA GLY A 43 -4.14 11.17 -12.01
C GLY A 43 -4.76 12.12 -10.99
N THR A 44 -5.85 11.72 -10.36
CA THR A 44 -6.48 12.49 -9.28
C THR A 44 -5.89 12.11 -7.92
N THR A 45 -6.09 12.96 -6.91
CA THR A 45 -5.77 12.62 -5.51
C THR A 45 -6.97 11.94 -4.84
N ASP A 46 -7.73 11.12 -5.56
CA ASP A 46 -8.87 10.39 -5.00
C ASP A 46 -8.40 9.10 -4.33
N LEU A 47 -9.16 8.60 -3.34
CA LEU A 47 -8.79 7.38 -2.61
C LEU A 47 -8.59 6.19 -3.56
N ASP A 48 -9.41 6.09 -4.61
CA ASP A 48 -9.35 5.00 -5.58
C ASP A 48 -8.14 5.10 -6.51
N ASN A 49 -7.49 6.26 -6.59
CA ASN A 49 -6.24 6.44 -7.32
C ASN A 49 -5.00 6.46 -6.40
N LEU A 50 -5.17 6.14 -5.12
CA LEU A 50 -4.09 6.13 -4.14
C LEU A 50 -3.93 4.76 -3.52
N ALA A 51 -2.71 4.39 -3.12
CA ALA A 51 -2.42 3.21 -2.30
C ALA A 51 -1.24 3.45 -1.36
N LEU A 52 -1.20 2.77 -0.22
CA LEU A 52 -0.08 2.84 0.71
C LEU A 52 1.08 1.96 0.26
N LEU A 53 2.26 2.56 0.20
CA LEU A 53 3.53 1.86 -0.02
C LEU A 53 4.57 2.30 1.01
N CYS A 54 5.38 1.36 1.48
CA CYS A 54 6.56 1.71 2.29
C CYS A 54 7.64 2.35 1.41
N PRO A 55 8.59 3.12 1.98
CA PRO A 55 9.62 3.81 1.20
C PRO A 55 10.35 2.90 0.20
N HIS A 56 10.71 1.68 0.61
CA HIS A 56 11.36 0.71 -0.27
C HIS A 56 10.55 0.37 -1.54
N HIS A 57 9.26 0.10 -1.41
CA HIS A 57 8.41 -0.26 -2.55
C HIS A 57 7.93 0.95 -3.32
N HIS A 58 7.82 2.10 -2.67
CA HIS A 58 7.56 3.37 -3.32
C HIS A 58 8.69 3.72 -4.29
N ASP A 59 9.94 3.68 -3.83
CA ASP A 59 11.13 3.93 -4.65
C ASP A 59 11.27 2.91 -5.77
N ARG A 60 10.95 1.64 -5.49
CA ARG A 60 11.00 0.56 -6.49
C ARG A 60 10.06 0.78 -7.67
N LEU A 61 8.87 1.37 -7.47
CA LEU A 61 7.99 1.71 -8.58
C LEU A 61 8.57 2.85 -9.42
N HIS A 62 9.04 3.91 -8.76
CA HIS A 62 9.64 5.06 -9.45
C HIS A 62 10.87 4.67 -10.29
N GLN A 63 11.73 3.78 -9.77
CA GLN A 63 12.96 3.37 -10.46
C GLN A 63 12.72 2.52 -11.71
N ASN A 64 11.70 1.66 -11.67
CA ASN A 64 11.45 0.72 -12.76
C ASN A 64 10.49 1.27 -13.82
N GLY A 65 9.87 2.43 -13.59
CA GLY A 65 8.79 2.94 -14.43
C GLY A 65 7.54 2.05 -14.42
N ASN A 66 7.44 1.16 -13.41
CA ASN A 66 6.30 0.29 -13.24
C ASN A 66 5.22 1.03 -12.47
N ARG A 67 3.97 0.64 -12.70
CA ARG A 67 2.81 1.16 -11.98
C ARG A 67 2.15 0.06 -11.17
N LEU A 68 1.63 0.45 -10.02
CA LEU A 68 0.71 -0.39 -9.27
C LEU A 68 -0.71 -0.08 -9.74
N ALA A 69 -1.53 -1.10 -9.94
CA ALA A 69 -2.94 -0.98 -10.28
C ALA A 69 -3.80 -1.86 -9.37
N MET A 70 -5.07 -1.48 -9.19
CA MET A 70 -6.07 -2.37 -8.60
C MET A 70 -6.60 -3.32 -9.67
N GLY A 71 -6.93 -4.55 -9.27
CA GLY A 71 -7.58 -5.52 -10.12
C GLY A 71 -9.09 -5.37 -10.14
N ASP A 72 -9.78 -6.43 -10.57
CA ASP A 72 -11.24 -6.46 -10.74
C ASP A 72 -11.98 -6.55 -9.40
N THR A 73 -11.25 -6.87 -8.33
CA THR A 73 -11.76 -6.89 -6.95
C THR A 73 -10.94 -5.93 -6.07
N PRO A 74 -11.52 -5.41 -4.96
CA PRO A 74 -10.83 -4.46 -4.08
C PRO A 74 -9.53 -4.98 -3.45
N ASP A 75 -9.36 -6.30 -3.41
CA ASP A 75 -8.22 -6.95 -2.76
C ASP A 75 -7.15 -7.38 -3.77
N GLN A 76 -7.41 -7.24 -5.06
CA GLN A 76 -6.52 -7.64 -6.15
C GLN A 76 -5.64 -6.47 -6.57
N TRP A 77 -4.37 -6.77 -6.80
CA TRP A 77 -3.34 -5.80 -7.15
C TRP A 77 -2.52 -6.33 -8.30
N ARG A 78 -2.17 -5.44 -9.22
CA ARG A 78 -1.37 -5.73 -10.41
C ARG A 78 -0.15 -4.82 -10.42
N LEU A 79 0.99 -5.39 -10.75
CA LEU A 79 2.18 -4.64 -11.14
C LEU A 79 2.20 -4.62 -12.66
N GLU A 80 2.19 -3.43 -13.25
CA GLU A 80 2.19 -3.24 -14.68
C GLU A 80 3.46 -2.50 -15.12
N ASP A 81 3.99 -2.85 -16.28
CA ASP A 81 5.07 -2.07 -16.91
C ASP A 81 4.52 -0.75 -17.51
N SER A 82 5.42 0.04 -18.09
CA SER A 82 5.07 1.31 -18.75
C SER A 82 4.15 1.14 -19.98
N HIS A 83 4.07 -0.06 -20.55
CA HIS A 83 3.19 -0.39 -21.67
C HIS A 83 1.84 -0.96 -21.23
N GLY A 84 1.65 -1.17 -19.92
CA GLY A 84 0.44 -1.76 -19.34
C GLY A 84 0.41 -3.28 -19.38
N THR A 85 1.54 -3.94 -19.65
CA THR A 85 1.66 -5.38 -19.48
C THR A 85 1.65 -5.72 -17.99
N VAL A 86 0.78 -6.63 -17.57
CA VAL A 86 0.79 -7.15 -16.19
C VAL A 86 2.02 -8.02 -16.00
N ILE A 87 2.96 -7.56 -15.17
CA ILE A 87 4.17 -8.30 -14.77
C ILE A 87 3.83 -9.31 -13.67
N SER A 88 2.96 -8.92 -12.74
CA SER A 88 2.58 -9.74 -11.60
C SER A 88 1.21 -9.35 -11.07
N GLU A 89 0.52 -10.29 -10.46
CA GLU A 89 -0.82 -10.11 -9.90
C GLU A 89 -0.93 -10.87 -8.57
N TRP A 90 -1.49 -10.22 -7.55
CA TRP A 90 -1.68 -10.83 -6.24
C TRP A 90 -2.95 -10.34 -5.56
N THR A 91 -3.44 -11.13 -4.61
CA THR A 91 -4.53 -10.75 -3.71
C THR A 91 -3.97 -10.43 -2.34
N LYS A 92 -4.44 -9.35 -1.74
CA LYS A 92 -4.13 -8.99 -0.36
C LYS A 92 -5.39 -8.43 0.32
N PRO A 93 -6.01 -9.14 1.26
CA PRO A 93 -7.24 -8.66 1.88
C PRO A 93 -6.97 -7.47 2.82
N PRO A 94 -7.99 -6.63 3.10
CA PRO A 94 -7.89 -5.53 4.05
C PRO A 94 -7.62 -6.07 5.46
N PRO A 95 -7.02 -5.24 6.34
CA PRO A 95 -6.65 -5.64 7.69
C PRO A 95 -7.81 -6.14 8.55
N ARG A 96 -9.07 -5.75 8.28
CA ARG A 96 -10.25 -6.25 9.02
C ARG A 96 -10.44 -7.77 8.93
N GLN A 97 -9.85 -8.42 7.93
CA GLN A 97 -9.90 -9.87 7.78
C GLN A 97 -8.59 -10.56 8.20
N GLN A 98 -7.55 -9.79 8.53
CA GLN A 98 -6.30 -10.32 9.04
C GLN A 98 -6.44 -10.44 10.56
N LYS A 99 -6.58 -11.67 11.08
CA LYS A 99 -6.48 -11.92 12.54
C LYS A 99 -5.21 -11.22 13.03
N PRO A 100 -5.25 -10.47 14.16
CA PRO A 100 -4.04 -9.85 14.68
C PRO A 100 -2.98 -10.94 14.86
N ALA A 101 -1.80 -10.72 14.26
CA ALA A 101 -0.63 -11.49 14.63
C ALA A 101 -0.49 -11.34 16.14
N GLY A 102 -0.68 -12.45 16.87
CA GLY A 102 -0.64 -12.44 18.32
C GLY A 102 0.60 -11.70 18.76
N LYS A 103 0.43 -10.68 19.61
CA LYS A 103 1.53 -9.97 20.24
C LYS A 103 2.50 -11.03 20.78
N PRO A 104 3.80 -11.03 20.44
CA PRO A 104 4.73 -11.90 21.14
C PRO A 104 4.59 -11.59 22.64
N PRO A 105 4.52 -12.63 23.50
CA PRO A 105 4.28 -12.43 24.91
C PRO A 105 5.31 -11.42 25.44
N ASN A 106 4.76 -10.36 26.05
CA ASN A 106 5.50 -9.37 26.79
C ASN A 106 6.40 -10.12 27.78
N GLN A 107 7.73 -10.06 27.59
CA GLN A 107 8.67 -10.53 28.59
C GLN A 107 8.67 -9.51 29.73
N THR A 108 7.69 -9.63 30.61
CA THR A 108 7.76 -9.04 31.95
C THR A 108 8.72 -9.84 32.82
N ALA A 109 9.48 -9.09 33.60
CA ALA A 109 10.15 -9.44 34.85
C ALA A 109 11.55 -10.07 34.76
N ARG A 110 12.55 -9.29 35.23
CA ARG A 110 13.19 -9.61 36.51
C ARG A 110 13.25 -8.37 37.41
N ALA A 111 12.53 -8.47 38.53
CA ALA A 111 12.91 -7.83 39.77
C ALA A 111 14.01 -8.68 40.43
N GLY A 112 14.92 -8.03 41.15
CA GLY A 112 16.03 -8.65 41.89
C GLY A 112 17.19 -7.68 42.02
#